data_AF-A0AAV4EQW0-F1
#
_entry.id   AF-A0AAV4EQW0-F1
#
_cell.length_a   1.000
_cell.length_b   1.000
_cell.length_c   1.000
_cell.angle_alpha   90.00
_cell.angle_beta   90.00
_cell.angle_gamma   90.00
#
_symmetry.space_group_name_H-M   'P 1'
#
loop_
_entity.id
_entity.type
_entity.pdbx_description
1 polymer ?
#
loop_
_entity_poly.entity_id
_entity_poly.type
_entity_poly.pdbx_seq_one_letter_code
_entity_poly.pdbx_strand_id
1 'polypeptide(L)'
;MESSERKEKDYSAYSAGLPRHLVTEHTPLCPYHVIGWCYNEKCTSVHGDVCDGCGLRQLHPVSEKQRMKHKLECSKSKDEEFETAALVVASADKECGICLENIVLKTTNDHDDENARSFGILESCPHSFCFNCIHKWMSMRR
;
A
#
# COMPACT_ATOMS: atom_id res chain seq x y z
N MET A 1 -40.66 -10.41 30.72
CA MET A 1 -39.30 -10.96 30.57
C MET A 1 -39.25 -11.55 29.20
N GLU A 2 -38.84 -10.80 28.20
CA GLU A 2 -38.60 -11.37 26.87
C GLU A 2 -37.32 -10.73 26.36
N SER A 3 -36.26 -11.54 26.43
CA SER A 3 -34.91 -11.16 26.10
C SER A 3 -34.83 -10.94 24.60
N SER A 4 -34.49 -9.72 24.20
CA SER A 4 -34.23 -9.37 22.81
C SER A 4 -32.92 -10.02 22.37
N GLU A 5 -33.03 -11.22 21.80
CA GLU A 5 -31.92 -11.91 21.14
C GLU A 5 -31.49 -11.09 19.93
N ARG A 6 -30.41 -10.32 20.13
CA ARG A 6 -29.70 -9.57 19.10
C ARG A 6 -29.03 -10.61 18.18
N LYS A 7 -29.72 -11.01 17.10
CA LYS A 7 -29.15 -11.87 16.06
C LYS A 7 -27.85 -11.23 15.55
N GLU A 8 -26.72 -11.82 15.92
CA GLU A 8 -25.44 -11.54 15.28
C GLU A 8 -25.62 -11.79 13.78
N LYS A 9 -25.49 -10.74 12.99
CA LYS A 9 -25.50 -10.87 11.53
C LYS A 9 -24.17 -11.51 11.16
N ASP A 10 -24.21 -12.80 10.88
CA ASP A 10 -23.07 -13.54 10.37
C ASP A 10 -22.74 -13.00 8.96
N TYR A 11 -21.75 -12.12 8.88
CA TYR A 11 -21.25 -11.52 7.62
C TYR A 11 -20.46 -12.55 6.75
N SER A 12 -20.56 -13.85 7.05
CA SER A 12 -19.92 -14.96 6.33
C SER A 12 -20.56 -15.31 4.98
N ALA A 13 -21.66 -14.66 4.57
CA ALA A 13 -22.30 -14.86 3.27
C ALA A 13 -21.53 -14.22 2.10
N TYR A 14 -20.20 -14.39 2.08
CA TYR A 14 -19.36 -14.01 0.96
C TYR A 14 -19.74 -14.88 -0.25
N SER A 15 -20.05 -14.21 -1.36
CA SER A 15 -20.38 -14.78 -2.67
C SER A 15 -19.57 -16.05 -2.97
N ALA A 16 -20.26 -17.20 -3.01
CA ALA A 16 -19.65 -18.47 -3.33
C ALA A 16 -19.23 -18.44 -4.80
N GLY A 17 -17.93 -18.28 -5.04
CA GLY A 17 -17.35 -18.48 -6.37
C GLY A 17 -17.53 -19.93 -6.83
N LEU A 18 -16.97 -20.26 -8.01
CA LEU A 18 -17.05 -21.64 -8.50
C LEU A 18 -16.60 -22.66 -7.44
N PRO A 19 -17.42 -23.71 -7.17
CA PRO A 19 -17.06 -24.77 -6.23
C PRO A 19 -15.72 -25.41 -6.59
N ARG A 20 -14.84 -25.64 -5.59
CA ARG A 20 -13.47 -26.14 -5.80
C ARG A 20 -13.40 -27.41 -6.68
N HIS A 21 -14.38 -28.30 -6.57
CA HIS A 21 -14.43 -29.54 -7.35
C HIS A 21 -14.72 -29.34 -8.85
N LEU A 22 -15.19 -28.16 -9.25
CA LEU A 22 -15.43 -27.79 -10.66
C LEU A 22 -14.28 -26.94 -11.24
N VAL A 23 -13.28 -26.61 -10.42
CA VAL A 23 -12.16 -25.75 -10.84
C VAL A 23 -11.07 -26.58 -11.52
N THR A 24 -10.68 -26.16 -12.70
CA THR A 24 -9.52 -26.71 -13.44
C THR A 24 -8.38 -25.69 -13.46
N GLU A 25 -7.18 -26.10 -13.84
CA GLU A 25 -6.02 -25.17 -13.95
C GLU A 25 -6.24 -24.01 -14.92
N HIS A 26 -7.15 -24.16 -15.89
CA HIS A 26 -7.48 -23.13 -16.88
C HIS A 26 -8.61 -22.21 -16.44
N THR A 27 -9.23 -22.46 -15.29
CA THR A 27 -10.33 -21.61 -14.80
C THR A 27 -9.73 -20.30 -14.27
N PRO A 28 -10.16 -19.13 -14.77
CA PRO A 28 -9.56 -17.87 -14.35
C PRO A 28 -9.97 -17.51 -12.91
N LEU A 29 -9.08 -16.83 -12.20
CA LEU A 29 -9.42 -16.15 -10.95
C LEU A 29 -10.39 -14.99 -11.26
N CYS A 30 -11.34 -14.75 -10.35
CA CYS A 30 -12.25 -13.62 -10.43
C CYS A 30 -11.49 -12.29 -10.26
N PRO A 31 -11.47 -11.40 -11.26
CA PRO A 31 -10.71 -10.14 -11.21
C PRO A 31 -11.13 -9.21 -10.06
N TYR A 32 -12.40 -9.29 -9.63
CA TYR A 32 -12.91 -8.48 -8.54
C TYR A 32 -12.54 -9.06 -7.16
N HIS A 33 -12.63 -10.38 -7.03
CA HIS A 33 -12.36 -11.06 -5.75
C HIS A 33 -10.88 -11.06 -5.39
N VAL A 34 -9.99 -11.07 -6.39
CA VAL A 34 -8.53 -10.94 -6.16
C VAL A 34 -8.12 -9.59 -5.59
N ILE A 35 -8.96 -8.56 -5.76
CA ILE A 35 -8.79 -7.21 -5.19
C ILE A 35 -9.49 -7.09 -3.83
N GLY A 36 -10.40 -8.00 -3.51
CA GLY A 36 -10.96 -8.16 -2.17
C GLY A 36 -12.45 -8.47 -2.15
N TRP A 37 -13.23 -8.00 -3.13
CA TRP A 37 -14.69 -8.14 -3.09
C TRP A 37 -15.30 -8.46 -4.46
N CYS A 38 -16.18 -9.46 -4.50
CA CYS A 38 -17.00 -9.77 -5.67
C CYS A 38 -18.49 -9.68 -5.33
N TYR A 39 -19.22 -8.86 -6.06
CA TYR A 39 -20.67 -8.67 -5.89
C TYR A 39 -21.52 -9.77 -6.54
N ASN A 40 -20.91 -10.68 -7.30
CA ASN A 40 -21.66 -11.72 -8.02
C ASN A 40 -21.83 -12.97 -7.15
N GLU A 41 -23.05 -13.23 -6.70
CA GLU A 41 -23.42 -14.40 -5.89
C GLU A 41 -23.23 -15.73 -6.64
N LYS A 42 -23.28 -15.72 -7.98
CA LYS A 42 -23.07 -16.88 -8.85
C LYS A 42 -21.88 -16.63 -9.79
N CYS A 43 -20.75 -16.26 -9.19
CA CYS A 43 -19.54 -15.96 -9.95
C CYS A 43 -19.02 -17.22 -10.67
N THR A 44 -18.86 -17.13 -11.99
CA THR A 44 -18.32 -18.19 -12.85
C THR A 44 -16.79 -18.26 -12.86
N SER A 45 -16.14 -17.42 -12.05
CA SER A 45 -14.70 -17.38 -11.90
C SER A 45 -14.30 -17.84 -10.50
N VAL A 46 -13.04 -18.21 -10.35
CA VAL A 46 -12.54 -18.77 -9.09
C VAL A 46 -12.31 -17.67 -8.06
N HIS A 47 -12.93 -17.81 -6.90
CA HIS A 47 -12.59 -17.04 -5.72
C HIS A 47 -11.43 -17.75 -5.03
N GLY A 48 -10.21 -17.29 -5.29
CA GLY A 48 -8.98 -17.96 -4.89
C GLY A 48 -8.83 -18.19 -3.39
N ASP A 49 -7.82 -19.00 -3.05
CA ASP A 49 -7.33 -19.20 -1.69
C ASP A 49 -6.52 -17.98 -1.23
N VAL A 50 -6.46 -17.77 0.09
CA VAL A 50 -5.74 -16.65 0.72
C VAL A 50 -4.24 -16.89 0.66
N CYS A 51 -3.47 -15.89 0.26
CA CYS A 51 -2.02 -15.89 0.38
C CYS A 51 -1.58 -15.43 1.77
N ASP A 52 -0.73 -16.20 2.44
CA ASP A 52 -0.20 -15.87 3.78
C ASP A 52 0.67 -14.60 3.78
N GLY A 53 1.22 -14.21 2.62
CA GLY A 53 2.07 -13.03 2.48
C GLY A 53 1.29 -11.72 2.42
N CYS A 54 0.30 -11.61 1.53
CA CYS A 54 -0.47 -10.39 1.31
C CYS A 54 -1.88 -10.41 1.93
N GLY A 55 -2.35 -11.55 2.41
CA GLY A 55 -3.71 -11.72 2.94
C GLY A 55 -4.81 -11.70 1.88
N LEU A 56 -4.47 -11.54 0.60
CA LEU A 56 -5.43 -11.49 -0.51
C LEU A 56 -5.71 -12.88 -1.10
N ARG A 57 -6.89 -13.04 -1.70
CA ARG A 57 -7.38 -14.29 -2.31
C ARG A 57 -6.85 -14.52 -3.72
N GLN A 58 -5.53 -14.45 -3.88
CA GLN A 58 -4.85 -14.53 -5.17
C GLN A 58 -4.24 -15.89 -5.49
N LEU A 59 -4.42 -16.90 -4.62
CA LEU A 59 -3.91 -18.24 -4.88
C LEU A 59 -4.96 -19.08 -5.62
N HIS A 60 -4.61 -19.64 -6.77
CA HIS A 60 -5.48 -20.55 -7.49
C HIS A 60 -5.51 -21.91 -6.76
N PRO A 61 -6.70 -22.48 -6.48
CA PRO A 61 -6.84 -23.68 -5.65
C PRO A 61 -6.21 -24.94 -6.27
N VAL A 62 -6.10 -24.99 -7.59
CA VAL A 62 -5.58 -26.17 -8.32
C VAL A 62 -4.23 -25.88 -8.99
N SER A 63 -4.00 -24.66 -9.47
CA SER A 63 -2.84 -24.36 -10.33
C SER A 63 -1.61 -24.07 -9.48
N GLU A 64 -0.72 -25.05 -9.37
CA GLU A 64 0.53 -24.88 -8.62
C GLU A 64 1.43 -23.82 -9.25
N LYS A 65 1.53 -23.80 -10.59
CA LYS A 65 2.30 -22.80 -11.32
C LYS A 65 1.86 -21.38 -10.97
N GLN A 66 0.56 -21.12 -10.91
CA GLN A 66 0.04 -19.80 -10.54
C GLN A 66 0.36 -19.48 -9.07
N ARG A 67 0.18 -20.43 -8.15
CA ARG A 67 0.50 -20.21 -6.73
C ARG A 67 1.97 -19.88 -6.51
N MET A 68 2.87 -20.62 -7.14
CA MET A 68 4.32 -20.38 -7.02
C MET A 68 4.71 -19.04 -7.60
N LYS A 69 4.16 -18.69 -8.77
CA LYS A 69 4.38 -17.37 -9.39
C LYS A 69 3.95 -16.24 -8.44
N HIS A 70 2.71 -16.30 -7.92
CA HIS A 70 2.21 -15.29 -6.99
C HIS A 70 3.06 -15.21 -5.72
N LYS A 71 3.45 -16.34 -5.12
CA LYS A 71 4.28 -16.33 -3.89
C LYS A 71 5.61 -15.64 -4.10
N LEU A 72 6.26 -15.89 -5.24
CA LEU A 72 7.52 -15.23 -5.60
C LEU A 72 7.33 -13.71 -5.79
N GLU A 73 6.34 -13.31 -6.58
CA GLU A 73 6.03 -11.89 -6.84
C GLU A 73 5.60 -11.16 -5.55
N CYS A 74 4.79 -11.81 -4.72
CA CYS A 74 4.34 -11.29 -3.44
C CYS A 74 5.49 -11.07 -2.47
N SER A 75 6.43 -12.03 -2.35
CA SER A 75 7.61 -11.87 -1.49
C SER A 75 8.43 -10.67 -1.94
N LYS A 76 8.71 -10.58 -3.24
CA LYS A 76 9.50 -9.48 -3.81
C LYS A 76 8.85 -8.11 -3.56
N SER A 77 7.54 -7.99 -3.79
CA SER A 77 6.80 -6.75 -3.54
C SER A 77 6.89 -6.31 -2.07
N LYS A 78 6.77 -7.27 -1.14
CA LYS A 78 6.87 -6.98 0.30
C LYS A 78 8.27 -6.55 0.71
N ASP A 79 9.30 -7.15 0.14
CA ASP A 79 10.69 -6.77 0.41
C ASP A 79 10.95 -5.33 -0.08
N GLU A 80 10.48 -4.97 -1.28
CA GLU A 80 10.56 -3.61 -1.83
C GLU A 80 9.75 -2.58 -1.00
N GLU A 81 8.56 -2.96 -0.53
CA GLU A 81 7.73 -2.14 0.37
C GLU A 81 8.42 -1.90 1.72
N PHE A 82 9.08 -2.94 2.27
CA PHE A 82 9.83 -2.83 3.53
C PHE A 82 11.04 -1.92 3.38
N GLU A 83 11.81 -2.07 2.31
CA GLU A 83 12.95 -1.19 2.01
C GLU A 83 12.50 0.27 1.89
N THR A 84 11.41 0.51 1.16
CA THR A 84 10.82 1.85 1.01
C THR A 84 10.38 2.41 2.36
N ALA A 85 9.68 1.61 3.17
CA ALA A 85 9.25 2.03 4.50
C ALA A 85 10.44 2.37 5.41
N ALA A 86 11.53 1.61 5.34
CA ALA A 86 12.76 1.89 6.08
C ALA A 86 13.36 3.25 5.68
N LEU A 87 13.37 3.58 4.38
CA LEU A 87 13.82 4.90 3.89
C LEU A 87 12.91 6.03 4.38
N VAL A 88 11.59 5.82 4.40
CA VAL A 88 10.63 6.79 4.93
C VAL A 88 10.88 7.05 6.42
N VAL A 89 11.07 5.99 7.22
CA VAL A 89 11.38 6.13 8.65
C VAL A 89 12.71 6.85 8.85
N ALA A 90 13.74 6.51 8.08
CA ALA A 90 15.05 7.16 8.15
C ALA A 90 15.07 8.63 7.69
N SER A 91 14.03 9.08 6.98
CA SER A 91 13.88 10.46 6.52
C SER A 91 12.84 11.26 7.30
N ALA A 92 12.09 10.63 8.22
CA ALA A 92 10.97 11.25 8.93
C ALA A 92 11.36 12.47 9.79
N ASP A 93 12.62 12.55 10.23
CA ASP A 93 13.15 13.57 11.12
C ASP A 93 14.04 14.61 10.42
N LYS A 94 14.00 14.70 9.08
CA LYS A 94 14.79 15.71 8.36
C LYS A 94 14.27 17.12 8.66
N GLU A 95 15.06 17.87 9.41
CA GLU A 95 14.80 19.27 9.77
C GLU A 95 15.63 20.23 8.92
N CYS A 96 15.07 21.41 8.66
CA CYS A 96 15.79 22.46 7.95
C CYS A 96 16.76 23.19 8.88
N GLY A 97 18.03 23.27 8.51
CA GLY A 97 19.05 24.01 9.29
C GLY A 97 18.89 25.54 9.35
N ILE A 98 17.84 26.12 8.76
CA ILE A 98 17.56 27.57 8.78
C ILE A 98 16.27 27.88 9.56
N CYS A 99 15.14 27.28 9.18
CA CYS A 99 13.86 27.50 9.87
C CYS A 99 13.60 26.53 11.02
N LEU A 100 14.41 25.46 11.16
CA LEU A 100 14.26 24.40 12.17
C LEU A 100 12.93 23.64 12.08
N GLU A 101 12.20 23.78 10.98
CA GLU A 101 10.97 23.04 10.74
C GLU A 101 11.27 21.68 10.11
N ASN A 102 10.47 20.67 10.47
CA ASN A 102 10.51 19.36 9.84
C ASN A 102 10.06 19.48 8.38
N ILE A 103 10.95 19.11 7.46
CA ILE A 103 10.75 19.27 6.03
C ILE A 103 9.68 18.29 5.50
N VAL A 104 9.65 17.06 6.03
CA VAL A 104 8.71 16.01 5.60
C VAL A 104 7.27 16.34 6.01
N LEU A 105 7.10 16.99 7.16
CA LEU A 105 5.78 17.35 7.69
C LEU A 105 5.17 18.62 7.08
N LYS A 106 5.94 19.38 6.29
CA LYS A 106 5.41 20.56 5.60
C LYS A 106 4.22 20.21 4.72
N THR A 107 3.14 20.96 4.89
CA THR A 107 1.93 20.84 4.09
C THR A 107 1.90 21.90 2.99
N THR A 108 1.08 21.68 1.96
CA THR A 108 0.87 22.64 0.87
C THR A 108 0.37 23.99 1.36
N ASN A 109 -0.23 24.04 2.56
CA ASN A 109 -0.80 25.26 3.15
C ASN A 109 0.24 26.09 3.93
N ASP A 110 1.43 25.54 4.20
CA ASP A 110 2.48 26.25 4.98
C ASP A 110 3.27 27.26 4.12
N HIS A 111 3.06 27.23 2.80
CA HIS A 111 3.28 28.25 1.76
C HIS A 111 3.17 27.50 0.43
N ASP A 112 2.16 27.83 -0.40
CA ASP A 112 1.79 27.15 -1.67
C ASP A 112 2.97 26.78 -2.58
N ASP A 113 3.60 25.63 -2.33
CA ASP A 113 4.62 25.07 -3.22
C ASP A 113 4.60 23.54 -3.09
N GLU A 114 4.35 22.84 -4.19
CA GLU A 114 4.45 21.38 -4.27
C GLU A 114 5.85 20.89 -3.84
N ASN A 115 6.85 21.77 -3.91
CA ASN A 115 8.23 21.50 -3.52
C ASN A 115 8.51 21.70 -2.03
N ALA A 116 7.52 22.02 -1.17
CA ALA A 116 7.73 22.25 0.26
C ALA A 116 8.32 21.03 1.00
N ARG A 117 8.07 19.81 0.50
CA ARG A 117 8.61 18.54 1.02
C ARG A 117 9.96 18.14 0.40
N SER A 118 10.46 18.93 -0.55
CA SER A 118 11.78 18.75 -1.13
C SER A 118 12.84 19.54 -0.35
N PHE A 119 14.07 19.04 -0.32
CA PHE A 119 15.21 19.74 0.27
C PHE A 119 16.47 19.58 -0.58
N GLY A 120 17.35 20.57 -0.49
CA GLY A 120 18.69 20.49 -1.05
C GLY A 120 19.74 20.23 0.02
N ILE A 121 20.86 19.65 -0.40
CA ILE A 121 22.10 19.52 0.37
C ILE A 121 23.14 20.41 -0.30
N LEU A 122 23.86 21.23 0.48
CA LEU A 122 24.88 22.13 -0.05
C LEU A 122 26.24 21.41 -0.13
N GLU A 123 27.10 21.81 -1.08
CA GLU A 123 28.43 21.20 -1.29
C GLU A 123 29.34 21.29 -0.06
N SER A 124 29.15 22.31 0.79
CA SER A 124 30.01 22.56 1.95
C SER A 124 29.53 21.93 3.25
N CYS A 125 28.30 21.40 3.34
CA CYS A 125 27.82 20.73 4.55
C CYS A 125 26.65 19.76 4.29
N PRO A 126 26.54 18.64 5.03
CA PRO A 126 25.49 17.65 4.86
C PRO A 126 24.14 18.05 5.49
N HIS A 127 23.95 19.32 5.83
CA HIS A 127 22.71 19.78 6.43
C HIS A 127 21.58 19.85 5.38
N SER A 128 20.39 19.45 5.78
CA SER A 128 19.17 19.57 4.97
C SER A 128 18.60 20.99 5.11
N PHE A 129 18.17 21.57 4.00
CA PHE A 129 17.47 22.86 4.01
C PHE A 129 16.22 22.79 3.13
N CYS A 130 15.08 23.26 3.64
CA CYS A 130 13.85 23.27 2.86
C CYS A 130 14.00 24.19 1.64
N PHE A 131 13.25 23.89 0.57
CA PHE A 131 13.34 24.58 -0.70
C PHE A 131 13.25 26.12 -0.56
N ASN A 132 12.29 26.60 0.24
CA ASN A 132 12.07 28.03 0.47
C ASN A 132 13.28 28.73 1.12
N CYS A 133 13.92 28.07 2.11
CA CYS A 133 15.09 28.63 2.78
C CYS A 133 16.31 28.69 1.86
N ILE A 134 16.57 27.63 1.06
CA ILE A 134 17.65 27.64 0.06
C ILE A 134 17.40 28.72 -0.98
N HIS A 135 16.18 28.78 -1.52
CA HIS A 135 15.85 29.69 -2.60
C HIS A 135 15.99 31.16 -2.17
N LYS A 136 15.48 31.51 -0.97
CA LYS A 136 15.65 32.85 -0.39
C LYS A 136 17.11 33.19 -0.14
N TRP A 137 17.89 32.25 0.39
CA TRP A 137 19.32 32.44 0.63
C TRP A 137 20.10 32.70 -0.66
N MET A 138 19.81 31.95 -1.74
CA MET A 138 20.44 32.16 -3.05
C MET A 138 20.00 33.49 -3.68
N SER A 139 18.73 33.88 -3.53
CA SER A 139 18.23 35.16 -4.03
C SER A 139 18.86 36.37 -3.35
N MET A 140 19.27 36.25 -2.08
CA MET A 140 19.95 37.33 -1.33
C MET A 140 21.43 37.48 -1.68
N ARG A 141 22.03 36.48 -2.34
CA ARG A 141 23.44 36.50 -2.78
C ARG A 141 23.63 37.05 -4.20
N ARG A 142 22.57 37.50 -4.86
CA ARG A 142 22.63 38.20 -6.16
C ARG A 142 22.65 39.71 -5.98
#